data_AF-A0A966JP98-F1
#
_entry.id   AF-A0A966JP98-F1
#
_cell.length_a   1.000
_cell.length_b   1.000
_cell.length_c   1.000
_cell.angle_alpha   90.00
_cell.angle_beta   90.00
_cell.angle_gamma   90.00
#
_symmetry.space_group_name_H-M   'P 1'
#
loop_
_entity.id
_entity.type
_entity.pdbx_description
1 polymer ?
#
loop_
_entity_poly.entity_id
_entity_poly.type
_entity_poly.pdbx_seq_one_letter_code
_entity_poly.pdbx_strand_id
1 'polypeptide(L)'
;MLGEPLEPCSYDPLTGWYRNGCCETGGDDAGVHTVCAIMTDDFLAFSKSVGNDLSTPMPQYGFAGLKAGDQWCLCAGRWQEAFEAGKAPRVKLRSTHALTLEFVRLDDLRKFAVD
;
A
#
# COMPACT_ATOMS: atom_id res chain seq x y z
N MET A 1 15.64 -4.19 2.78
CA MET A 1 14.92 -5.21 3.58
C MET A 1 14.25 -4.55 4.77
N LEU A 2 13.25 -5.19 5.40
CA LEU A 2 12.60 -4.63 6.60
C LEU A 2 13.63 -4.47 7.73
N GLY A 3 13.81 -3.24 8.21
CA GLY A 3 14.84 -2.85 9.19
C GLY A 3 16.04 -2.10 8.61
N GLU A 4 16.15 -2.03 7.27
CA GLU A 4 17.07 -1.13 6.56
C GLU A 4 16.39 0.22 6.26
N PRO A 5 17.14 1.26 5.82
CA PRO A 5 16.53 2.50 5.38
C PRO A 5 15.45 2.26 4.32
N LEU A 6 14.28 2.88 4.54
CA LEU A 6 13.12 2.69 3.68
C LEU A 6 13.38 3.28 2.29
N GLU A 7 13.13 2.49 1.25
CA GLU A 7 13.22 2.99 -0.13
C GLU A 7 11.94 3.70 -0.56
N PRO A 8 12.03 4.68 -1.48
CA PRO A 8 10.85 5.28 -2.07
C PRO A 8 9.94 4.24 -2.74
N CYS A 9 8.64 4.38 -2.50
CA CYS A 9 7.62 3.56 -3.14
C CYS A 9 7.25 4.13 -4.52
N SER A 10 6.84 5.40 -4.59
CA SER A 10 6.46 6.04 -5.86
C SER A 10 6.50 7.56 -5.78
N TYR A 11 6.94 8.21 -6.86
CA TYR A 11 6.85 9.67 -7.03
C TYR A 11 5.83 10.08 -8.10
N ASP A 12 5.36 9.15 -8.93
CA ASP A 12 4.34 9.38 -9.95
C ASP A 12 3.54 8.07 -10.17
N PRO A 13 2.32 7.95 -9.59
CA PRO A 13 1.67 8.94 -8.74
C PRO A 13 2.38 9.10 -7.38
N LEU A 14 2.37 10.32 -6.84
CA LEU A 14 2.99 10.64 -5.54
C LEU A 14 2.22 9.97 -4.40
N THR A 15 2.88 9.05 -3.70
CA THR A 15 2.30 8.25 -2.62
C THR A 15 2.81 8.66 -1.22
N GLY A 16 2.43 7.89 -0.21
CA GLY A 16 2.82 8.06 1.19
C GLY A 16 1.83 8.93 1.94
N TRP A 17 1.63 8.65 3.23
CA TRP A 17 0.77 9.47 4.09
C TRP A 17 1.20 10.95 4.06
N TYR A 18 2.50 11.22 4.22
CA TYR A 18 3.08 12.57 4.13
C TYR A 18 3.29 13.09 2.71
N ARG A 19 2.86 12.36 1.67
CA ARG A 19 3.04 12.73 0.25
C ARG A 19 4.49 13.03 -0.13
N ASN A 20 5.43 12.22 0.34
CA ASN A 20 6.85 12.31 0.00
C ASN A 20 7.36 11.09 -0.79
N GLY A 21 6.46 10.22 -1.23
CA GLY A 21 6.76 9.03 -2.01
C GLY A 21 7.21 7.80 -1.21
N CYS A 22 7.34 7.91 0.11
CA CYS A 22 7.75 6.81 0.99
C CYS A 22 6.57 6.31 1.84
N CYS A 23 6.54 5.01 2.16
CA CYS A 23 5.52 4.43 3.04
C CYS A 23 5.90 4.56 4.52
N GLU A 24 6.44 5.72 4.90
CA GLU A 24 6.70 6.06 6.28
C GLU A 24 5.41 6.51 6.98
N THR A 25 5.41 6.44 8.30
CA THR A 25 4.23 6.63 9.14
C THR A 25 4.60 7.30 10.45
N GLY A 26 3.64 7.90 11.12
CA GLY A 26 3.77 8.48 12.46
C GLY A 26 2.48 8.37 13.25
N GLY A 27 2.42 9.00 14.43
CA GLY A 27 1.26 8.91 15.32
C GLY A 27 -0.03 9.55 14.78
N ASP A 28 0.07 10.35 13.72
CA ASP A 28 -1.03 11.00 13.02
C ASP A 28 -1.62 10.14 11.89
N ASP A 29 -0.90 9.10 11.44
CA ASP A 29 -1.40 8.15 10.43
C ASP A 29 -2.13 6.98 11.11
N ALA A 30 -3.40 7.20 11.44
CA ALA A 30 -4.25 6.15 12.01
C ALA A 30 -4.51 4.98 11.03
N GLY A 31 -4.30 5.18 9.73
CA GLY A 31 -4.45 4.15 8.70
C GLY A 31 -3.23 3.24 8.56
N VAL A 32 -2.07 3.69 9.03
CA VAL A 32 -0.80 2.96 8.98
C VAL A 32 -0.42 2.60 7.54
N HIS A 33 -0.26 3.60 6.68
CA HIS A 33 0.05 3.51 5.25
C HIS A 33 1.49 3.05 4.99
N THR A 34 1.78 1.82 5.40
CA THR A 34 3.14 1.28 5.53
C THR A 34 3.48 0.23 4.47
N VAL A 35 2.52 -0.24 3.69
CA VAL A 35 2.73 -1.30 2.68
C VAL A 35 2.87 -0.70 1.30
N CYS A 36 4.06 -0.77 0.69
CA CYS A 36 4.23 -0.39 -0.71
C CYS A 36 3.73 -1.52 -1.61
N ALA A 37 2.57 -1.34 -2.21
CA ALA A 37 1.93 -2.32 -3.07
C ALA A 37 1.86 -1.87 -4.52
N ILE A 38 1.87 -2.84 -5.43
CA ILE A 38 1.66 -2.63 -6.87
C ILE A 38 0.20 -2.99 -7.19
N MET A 39 -0.59 -1.99 -7.55
CA MET A 39 -2.02 -2.13 -7.78
C MET A 39 -2.31 -3.15 -8.88
N THR A 40 -3.42 -3.86 -8.72
CA THR A 40 -4.00 -4.76 -9.73
C THR A 40 -5.47 -4.43 -9.88
N ASP A 41 -6.06 -4.73 -11.04
CA ASP A 41 -7.50 -4.49 -11.25
C ASP A 41 -8.35 -5.26 -10.25
N ASP A 42 -7.97 -6.52 -9.95
CA ASP A 42 -8.61 -7.37 -8.94
C ASP A 42 -8.58 -6.76 -7.54
N PHE A 43 -7.42 -6.24 -7.10
CA PHE A 43 -7.31 -5.57 -5.82
C PHE A 43 -8.14 -4.29 -5.78
N LEU A 44 -8.08 -3.45 -6.82
CA LEU A 44 -8.81 -2.19 -6.85
C LEU A 44 -10.33 -2.41 -6.82
N ALA A 45 -10.82 -3.40 -7.56
CA ALA A 45 -12.22 -3.81 -7.53
C ALA A 45 -12.63 -4.32 -6.14
N PHE A 46 -11.81 -5.19 -5.54
CA PHE A 46 -12.05 -5.70 -4.19
C PHE A 46 -12.06 -4.56 -3.15
N SER A 47 -11.03 -3.72 -3.15
CA SER A 47 -10.87 -2.62 -2.19
C SER A 47 -12.05 -1.67 -2.24
N LYS A 48 -12.51 -1.32 -3.45
CA LYS A 48 -13.74 -0.54 -3.66
C LYS A 48 -14.97 -1.23 -3.07
N SER A 49 -15.13 -2.54 -3.27
CA SER A 49 -16.28 -3.29 -2.77
C SER A 49 -16.36 -3.35 -1.23
N VAL A 50 -15.23 -3.21 -0.54
CA VAL A 50 -15.13 -3.17 0.93
C VAL A 50 -14.98 -1.74 1.49
N GLY A 51 -15.35 -0.72 0.69
CA GLY A 51 -15.44 0.66 1.12
C GLY A 51 -14.13 1.45 1.08
N ASN A 52 -13.11 0.97 0.39
CA ASN A 52 -11.84 1.65 0.15
C ASN A 52 -11.62 1.88 -1.35
N ASP A 53 -12.35 2.84 -1.93
CA ASP A 53 -12.25 3.15 -3.35
C ASP A 53 -10.98 3.96 -3.66
N LEU A 54 -9.96 3.26 -4.15
CA LEU A 54 -8.71 3.85 -4.63
C LEU A 54 -8.70 4.11 -6.14
N SER A 55 -9.77 3.77 -6.85
CA SER A 55 -9.84 3.83 -8.32
C SER A 55 -10.52 5.10 -8.84
N THR A 56 -11.52 5.61 -8.09
CA THR A 56 -12.27 6.79 -8.50
C THR A 56 -11.44 8.06 -8.26
N PRO A 57 -11.22 8.91 -9.28
CA PRO A 57 -10.55 10.19 -9.10
C PRO A 57 -11.29 11.09 -8.09
N MET A 58 -10.54 11.75 -7.22
CA MET A 58 -11.03 12.78 -6.30
C MET A 58 -10.22 14.08 -6.48
N PRO A 59 -10.51 14.88 -7.52
CA PRO A 59 -9.75 16.09 -7.85
C PRO A 59 -9.67 17.10 -6.71
N GLN A 60 -10.70 17.16 -5.86
CA GLN A 60 -10.75 18.03 -4.67
C GLN A 60 -9.65 17.71 -3.63
N TYR A 61 -9.08 16.51 -3.69
CA TYR A 61 -7.96 16.07 -2.85
C TYR A 61 -6.66 15.89 -3.63
N GLY A 62 -6.62 16.30 -4.91
CA GLY A 62 -5.47 16.07 -5.79
C GLY A 62 -5.19 14.59 -6.07
N PHE A 63 -6.19 13.72 -5.91
CA PHE A 63 -6.05 12.28 -6.13
C PHE A 63 -6.63 11.89 -7.48
N ALA A 64 -5.80 11.41 -8.40
CA ALA A 64 -6.22 11.06 -9.76
C ALA A 64 -6.96 9.71 -9.87
N GLY A 65 -7.02 8.93 -8.78
CA GLY A 65 -7.38 7.52 -8.83
C GLY A 65 -6.21 6.66 -9.31
N LEU A 66 -6.15 5.43 -8.82
CA LEU A 66 -5.11 4.46 -9.15
C LEU A 66 -5.61 3.49 -10.22
N LYS A 67 -4.66 2.95 -10.98
CA LYS A 67 -4.85 1.89 -11.98
C LYS A 67 -3.86 0.76 -11.75
N ALA A 68 -4.08 -0.39 -12.38
CA ALA A 68 -3.14 -1.49 -12.34
C ALA A 68 -1.73 -1.04 -12.76
N GLY A 69 -0.72 -1.49 -12.00
CA GLY A 69 0.68 -1.12 -12.18
C GLY A 69 1.15 0.07 -11.33
N ASP A 70 0.24 0.92 -10.86
CA ASP A 70 0.62 2.02 -9.95
C ASP A 70 1.18 1.46 -8.64
N GLN A 71 2.17 2.15 -8.09
CA GLN A 71 2.74 1.85 -6.78
C GLN A 71 2.13 2.80 -5.74
N TRP A 72 1.61 2.24 -4.65
CA TRP A 72 0.92 3.00 -3.63
C TRP A 72 1.15 2.45 -2.22
N CYS A 73 1.16 3.35 -1.25
CA CYS A 73 1.29 3.02 0.17
C CYS A 73 -0.10 2.72 0.72
N LEU A 74 -0.38 1.45 0.96
CA LEU A 74 -1.64 0.98 1.52
C LEU A 74 -1.57 0.95 3.05
N CYS A 75 -2.72 1.21 3.68
CA CYS A 75 -2.96 0.86 5.07
C CYS A 75 -2.62 -0.62 5.30
N ALA A 76 -1.83 -0.96 6.31
CA ALA A 76 -1.43 -2.34 6.59
C ALA A 76 -2.64 -3.27 6.77
N GLY A 77 -3.67 -2.81 7.50
CA GLY A 77 -4.91 -3.56 7.67
C GLY A 77 -5.68 -3.80 6.36
N ARG A 78 -5.63 -2.87 5.39
CA ARG A 78 -6.29 -3.06 4.09
C ARG A 78 -5.56 -4.05 3.19
N TRP A 79 -4.23 -4.12 3.29
CA TRP A 79 -3.48 -5.18 2.63
C TRP A 79 -3.80 -6.56 3.25
N GLN A 80 -3.86 -6.65 4.58
CA GLN A 80 -4.23 -7.89 5.29
C GLN A 80 -5.64 -8.36 4.92
N GLU A 81 -6.63 -7.46 4.90
CA GLU A 81 -8.00 -7.76 4.48
C GLU A 81 -8.05 -8.32 3.04
N ALA A 82 -7.28 -7.73 2.11
CA ALA A 82 -7.17 -8.23 0.76
C ALA A 82 -6.46 -9.59 0.69
N PHE A 83 -5.45 -9.83 1.52
CA PHE A 83 -4.77 -11.12 1.61
C PHE A 83 -5.71 -12.24 2.05
N GLU A 84 -6.51 -12.01 3.10
CA GLU A 84 -7.50 -12.96 3.60
C GLU A 84 -8.61 -13.26 2.57
N ALA A 85 -8.95 -12.27 1.74
CA ALA A 85 -9.88 -12.42 0.63
C ALA A 85 -9.28 -13.06 -0.64
N GLY A 86 -7.97 -13.37 -0.65
CA GLY A 86 -7.28 -13.89 -1.85
C GLY A 86 -7.13 -12.87 -2.98
N LYS A 87 -7.14 -11.58 -2.63
CA LYS A 87 -7.08 -10.41 -3.54
C LYS A 87 -5.90 -9.48 -3.25
N ALA A 88 -4.92 -9.92 -2.46
CA ALA A 88 -3.75 -9.11 -2.13
C ALA A 88 -2.94 -8.73 -3.38
N PRO A 89 -2.55 -7.46 -3.52
CA PRO A 89 -1.60 -7.02 -4.53
C PRO A 89 -0.16 -7.42 -4.17
N ARG A 90 0.72 -7.43 -5.18
CA ARG A 90 2.16 -7.64 -4.97
C ARG A 90 2.76 -6.50 -4.14
N VAL A 91 3.84 -6.78 -3.39
CA VAL A 91 4.47 -5.87 -2.43
C VAL A 91 5.93 -5.62 -2.78
N LYS A 92 6.41 -4.39 -2.58
CA LYS A 92 7.84 -4.05 -2.53
C LYS A 92 8.29 -4.01 -1.06
N LEU A 93 8.97 -5.05 -0.61
CA LEU A 93 9.48 -5.21 0.75
C LEU A 93 10.49 -4.14 1.12
N ARG A 94 11.36 -3.68 0.20
CA ARG A 94 12.34 -2.62 0.49
C ARG A 94 11.69 -1.25 0.68
N SER A 95 10.50 -1.07 0.14
CA SER A 95 9.67 0.15 0.27
C SER A 95 8.53 0.00 1.29
N THR A 96 8.45 -1.12 2.01
CA THR A 96 7.44 -1.39 3.04
C THR A 96 8.05 -1.15 4.42
N HIS A 97 7.36 -0.40 5.27
CA HIS A 97 7.88 0.00 6.57
C HIS A 97 7.75 -1.14 7.61
N ALA A 98 8.72 -1.26 8.52
CA ALA A 98 8.79 -2.36 9.48
C ALA A 98 7.54 -2.49 10.38
N LEU A 99 6.86 -1.39 10.68
CA LEU A 99 5.61 -1.36 11.46
C LEU A 99 4.48 -2.19 10.82
N THR A 100 4.53 -2.47 9.51
CA THR A 100 3.59 -3.39 8.87
C THR A 100 3.54 -4.76 9.58
N LEU A 101 4.63 -5.20 10.20
CA LEU A 101 4.72 -6.49 10.89
C LEU A 101 3.86 -6.61 12.15
N GLU A 102 3.35 -5.51 12.69
CA GLU A 102 2.33 -5.52 13.75
C GLU A 102 0.95 -5.96 13.24
N PHE A 103 0.73 -5.94 11.92
CA PHE A 103 -0.55 -6.23 11.27
C PHE A 103 -0.49 -7.44 10.33
N VAL A 104 0.65 -7.65 9.67
CA VAL A 104 0.82 -8.65 8.61
C VAL A 104 2.06 -9.49 8.89
N ARG A 105 1.95 -10.82 8.77
CA ARG A 105 3.11 -11.70 8.93
C ARG A 105 4.10 -11.50 7.79
N LEU A 106 5.39 -11.47 8.12
CA LEU A 106 6.47 -11.35 7.14
C LEU A 106 6.39 -12.41 6.04
N ASP A 107 6.08 -13.66 6.39
CA ASP A 107 6.00 -14.76 5.42
C ASP A 107 4.85 -14.60 4.43
N ASP A 108 3.77 -13.89 4.80
CA ASP A 108 2.68 -13.60 3.88
C ASP A 108 3.09 -12.48 2.91
N LEU A 109 3.77 -11.44 3.38
CA LEU A 109 4.34 -10.40 2.51
C LEU A 109 5.35 -11.00 1.51
N ARG A 110 6.23 -11.91 1.97
CA ARG A 110 7.25 -12.57 1.13
C ARG A 110 6.66 -13.37 -0.03
N LYS A 111 5.48 -13.99 0.15
CA LYS A 111 4.79 -14.71 -0.94
C LYS A 111 4.36 -13.78 -2.08
N PHE A 112 4.19 -12.50 -1.80
CA PHE A 112 3.73 -11.48 -2.74
C PHE A 112 4.83 -10.48 -3.13
N ALA A 113 6.05 -10.68 -2.60
CA ALA A 113 7.17 -9.78 -2.80
C ALA A 113 7.66 -9.77 -4.27
N VAL A 114 8.13 -8.62 -4.72
CA VAL A 114 8.82 -8.47 -6.01
C VAL A 114 10.31 -8.14 -5.88
N ASP A 115 10.81 -8.03 -4.64
CA ASP A 115 12.16 -7.62 -4.24
C ASP A 115 12.59 -8.23 -2.90
#